data_AF-A0ABD0YMP2-F1
#
_entry.id   AF-A0ABD0YMP2-F1
#
_cell.length_a   1.000
_cell.length_b   1.000
_cell.length_c   1.000
_cell.angle_alpha   90.00
_cell.angle_beta   90.00
_cell.angle_gamma   90.00
#
_symmetry.space_group_name_H-M   'P 1'
#
loop_
_entity.id
_entity.type
_entity.pdbx_description
1 polymer ?
#
loop_
_entity_poly.entity_id
_entity_poly.type
_entity_poly.pdbx_seq_one_letter_code
_entity_poly.pdbx_strand_id
1 'polypeptide(L)'
;MLQVLGTWHAVEIIQHRENKAQVIGRTKVSSCPTLVLSRPEAHIIRLLWTEKAVIVQYNFFVVDLNRPGYWVSSGAQNGSELYSVVMARKKQLPHEEITGVHKMLAARGFVTYSVKEACRDSASAVFAGSLLLVTFVTLLL
;
A
#
# COMPACT_ATOMS: atom_id res chain seq x y z
N MET A 1 16.34 -12.05 2.45
CA MET A 1 15.04 -11.70 3.07
C MET A 1 14.98 -10.26 3.61
N LEU A 2 16.09 -9.60 3.99
CA LEU A 2 16.04 -8.23 4.53
C LEU A 2 15.46 -7.17 3.56
N GLN A 3 15.55 -7.39 2.26
CA GLN A 3 15.10 -6.42 1.24
C GLN A 3 13.60 -6.10 1.29
N VAL A 4 12.77 -7.01 1.82
CA VAL A 4 11.31 -6.78 1.96
C VAL A 4 10.93 -6.03 3.23
N LEU A 5 11.84 -5.89 4.20
CA LEU A 5 11.56 -5.18 5.45
C LEU A 5 11.56 -3.66 5.28
N GLY A 6 11.04 -2.94 6.27
CA GLY A 6 10.95 -1.48 6.30
C GLY A 6 9.61 -0.96 5.79
N THR A 7 9.60 0.31 5.42
CA THR A 7 8.39 1.06 5.06
C THR A 7 8.03 0.90 3.59
N TRP A 8 6.75 0.69 3.33
CA TRP A 8 6.14 0.58 2.01
C TRP A 8 4.87 1.42 1.95
N HIS A 9 4.47 1.82 0.74
CA HIS A 9 3.18 2.42 0.46
C HIS A 9 2.34 1.42 -0.34
N ALA A 10 1.10 1.17 0.07
CA ALA A 10 0.16 0.47 -0.81
C ALA A 10 -0.31 1.45 -1.88
N VAL A 11 0.04 1.17 -3.13
CA VAL A 11 -0.35 1.99 -4.28
C VAL A 11 -1.64 1.49 -4.91
N GLU A 12 -1.93 0.19 -4.77
CA GLU A 12 -3.16 -0.42 -5.26
C GLU A 12 -3.58 -1.59 -4.36
N ILE A 13 -4.88 -1.67 -4.06
CA ILE A 13 -5.48 -2.84 -3.40
C ILE A 13 -6.44 -3.47 -4.41
N ILE A 14 -6.19 -4.72 -4.75
CA ILE A 14 -6.91 -5.48 -5.76
C ILE A 14 -7.69 -6.58 -5.06
N GLN A 15 -9.01 -6.54 -5.17
CA GLN A 15 -9.89 -7.61 -4.71
C GLN A 15 -10.06 -8.63 -5.84
N HIS A 16 -9.97 -9.90 -5.49
CA HIS A 16 -10.17 -11.02 -6.40
C HIS A 16 -11.46 -11.76 -6.07
N ARG A 17 -12.07 -12.38 -7.07
CA ARG A 17 -13.27 -13.20 -6.90
C ARG A 17 -13.16 -14.47 -7.74
N GLU A 18 -13.66 -15.58 -7.21
CA GLU A 18 -13.67 -16.87 -7.92
C GLU A 18 -14.63 -16.88 -9.11
N ASN A 19 -15.76 -16.18 -9.00
CA ASN A 19 -16.79 -16.15 -10.04
C ASN A 19 -16.62 -14.94 -10.97
N LYS A 20 -16.80 -15.13 -12.28
CA LYS A 20 -16.68 -14.10 -13.35
C LYS A 20 -17.83 -13.07 -13.34
N ALA A 21 -18.36 -12.74 -12.15
CA ALA A 21 -19.32 -11.68 -12.00
C ALA A 21 -18.68 -10.34 -12.42
N GLN A 22 -19.49 -9.46 -12.99
CA GLN A 22 -19.07 -8.18 -13.57
C GLN A 22 -18.16 -7.39 -12.62
N VAL A 23 -17.02 -6.93 -13.14
CA VAL A 23 -16.06 -6.06 -12.44
C VAL A 23 -16.81 -4.84 -11.91
N ILE A 24 -16.83 -4.63 -10.59
CA ILE A 24 -17.56 -3.52 -9.96
C ILE A 24 -16.86 -2.17 -10.24
N GLY A 25 -15.57 -2.19 -10.54
CA GLY A 25 -14.85 -1.04 -11.11
C GLY A 25 -13.55 -0.67 -10.38
N ARG A 26 -12.97 0.45 -10.81
CA ARG A 26 -11.77 1.09 -10.24
C ARG A 26 -12.18 2.31 -9.43
N THR A 27 -11.76 2.38 -8.18
CA THR A 27 -11.94 3.54 -7.30
C THR A 27 -10.60 4.18 -7.00
N LYS A 28 -10.59 5.50 -6.85
CA LYS A 28 -9.37 6.28 -6.55
C LYS A 28 -9.55 6.98 -5.22
N VAL A 29 -8.59 6.85 -4.32
CA VAL A 29 -8.62 7.47 -2.99
C VAL A 29 -7.39 8.33 -2.74
N SER A 30 -7.56 9.36 -1.92
CA SER A 30 -6.49 10.27 -1.52
C SER A 30 -5.66 9.82 -0.32
N SER A 31 -6.08 8.74 0.37
CA SER A 31 -5.27 8.15 1.43
C SER A 31 -4.03 7.48 0.86
N CYS A 32 -2.89 7.62 1.57
CA CYS A 32 -1.66 6.85 1.35
C CYS A 32 -1.50 5.81 2.47
N PRO A 33 -2.01 4.58 2.33
CA PRO A 33 -1.75 3.55 3.33
C PRO A 33 -0.25 3.26 3.40
N THR A 34 0.27 3.20 4.62
CA THR A 34 1.67 2.88 4.89
C THR A 34 1.75 1.53 5.58
N LEU A 35 2.67 0.70 5.11
CA LEU A 35 2.90 -0.66 5.57
C LEU A 35 4.33 -0.76 6.09
N VAL A 36 4.50 -1.12 7.35
CA VAL A 36 5.82 -1.36 7.94
C VAL A 36 5.99 -2.85 8.15
N LEU A 37 6.91 -3.45 7.39
CA LEU A 37 7.31 -4.84 7.54
C LEU A 37 8.53 -4.91 8.47
N SER A 38 8.41 -5.65 9.56
CA SER A 38 9.49 -5.87 10.51
C SER A 38 9.61 -7.35 10.85
N ARG A 39 10.78 -7.76 11.34
CA ARG A 39 11.05 -9.13 11.77
C ARG A 39 11.49 -9.09 13.23
N PRO A 40 10.55 -9.08 14.19
CA PRO A 40 10.89 -9.06 15.60
C PRO A 40 11.65 -10.33 16.03
N GLU A 41 11.35 -11.47 15.38
CA GLU A 41 11.96 -12.77 15.67
C GLU A 41 12.21 -13.55 14.37
N ALA A 42 13.05 -14.60 14.41
CA ALA A 42 13.39 -15.38 13.23
C ALA A 42 12.14 -15.92 12.50
N HIS A 43 11.15 -16.41 13.22
CA HIS A 43 9.96 -17.02 12.61
C HIS A 43 8.74 -16.09 12.52
N ILE A 44 8.90 -14.80 12.85
CA ILE A 44 7.78 -13.87 12.88
C ILE A 44 8.05 -12.70 11.96
N ILE A 45 7.11 -12.43 11.05
CA ILE A 45 7.01 -11.18 10.31
C ILE A 45 5.84 -10.40 10.86
N ARG A 46 6.07 -9.14 11.21
CA ARG A 46 5.02 -8.21 11.61
C ARG A 46 4.79 -7.21 10.50
N LEU A 47 3.52 -7.00 10.16
CA LEU A 47 3.05 -5.94 9.28
C LEU A 47 2.20 -4.97 10.09
N LEU A 48 2.65 -3.72 10.18
CA LEU A 48 1.85 -2.62 10.69
C LEU A 48 1.25 -1.86 9.50
N TRP A 49 -0.07 -1.95 9.33
CA TRP A 49 -0.82 -1.20 8.34
C TRP A 49 -1.37 0.07 9.00
N THR A 50 -1.15 1.22 8.38
CA THR A 50 -1.74 2.49 8.80
C THR A 50 -2.45 3.15 7.63
N GLU A 51 -3.74 3.42 7.78
CA GLU A 51 -4.54 4.18 6.82
C GLU A 51 -5.46 5.16 7.56
N LYS A 52 -5.32 6.46 7.27
CA LYS A 52 -6.01 7.55 7.99
C LYS A 52 -5.76 7.44 9.51
N ALA A 53 -6.82 7.36 10.32
CA ALA A 53 -6.75 7.21 11.77
C ALA A 53 -6.82 5.74 12.23
N VAL A 54 -6.74 4.78 11.30
CA VAL A 54 -6.85 3.35 11.61
C VAL A 54 -5.48 2.69 11.49
N ILE A 55 -5.11 1.93 12.52
CA ILE A 55 -3.89 1.13 12.58
C ILE A 55 -4.30 -0.33 12.77
N VAL A 56 -3.78 -1.21 11.93
CA VAL A 56 -4.00 -2.66 12.02
C VAL A 56 -2.64 -3.36 12.05
N GLN A 57 -2.47 -4.30 12.99
CA GLN A 57 -1.25 -5.09 13.10
C GLN A 57 -1.53 -6.54 12.73
N TYR A 58 -0.76 -7.07 11.79
CA TYR A 58 -0.75 -8.49 11.43
C TYR A 58 0.57 -9.11 11.86
N ASN A 59 0.49 -10.33 12.41
CA ASN A 59 1.64 -11.18 12.63
C ASN A 59 1.53 -12.39 11.69
N PHE A 60 2.65 -12.73 11.06
CA PHE A 60 2.77 -13.88 10.18
C PHE A 60 3.90 -14.79 10.66
N PHE A 61 3.69 -16.09 10.51
CA PHE A 61 4.69 -17.11 10.77
C PHE A 61 5.46 -17.47 9.50
N VAL A 62 6.78 -17.52 9.63
CA VAL A 62 7.69 -18.08 8.63
C VAL A 62 7.86 -19.56 8.91
N VAL A 63 7.09 -20.38 8.19
CA VAL A 63 7.03 -21.84 8.36
C VAL A 63 8.39 -22.49 8.06
N ASP A 64 9.06 -22.02 7.02
CA ASP A 64 10.32 -22.59 6.53
C ASP A 64 11.30 -21.47 6.19
N LEU A 65 12.41 -21.41 6.93
CA LEU A 65 13.46 -20.41 6.73
C LEU A 65 14.24 -20.62 5.43
N ASN A 66 14.22 -21.83 4.88
CA ASN A 66 14.90 -22.20 3.63
C ASN A 66 14.02 -21.94 2.39
N ARG A 67 12.71 -21.71 2.57
CA ARG A 67 11.78 -21.32 1.51
C ARG A 67 11.18 -19.94 1.79
N PRO A 68 11.98 -18.86 1.65
CA PRO A 68 11.52 -17.51 1.89
C PRO A 68 10.42 -17.10 0.90
N GLY A 69 9.52 -16.20 1.33
CA GLY A 69 8.48 -15.62 0.46
C GLY A 69 7.07 -16.19 0.67
N TYR A 70 6.90 -17.16 1.57
CA TYR A 70 5.59 -17.66 1.99
C TYR A 70 5.45 -17.52 3.52
N TRP A 71 4.43 -16.77 3.95
CA TRP A 71 4.14 -16.53 5.36
C TRP A 71 2.65 -16.77 5.63
N VAL A 72 2.32 -17.28 6.81
CA VAL A 72 0.95 -17.64 7.20
C VAL A 72 0.51 -16.73 8.34
N SER A 73 -0.70 -16.18 8.28
CA SER A 73 -1.22 -15.34 9.37
C SER A 73 -1.36 -16.13 10.67
N SER A 74 -1.02 -15.51 11.79
CA SER A 74 -1.08 -16.15 13.11
C SER A 74 -2.49 -16.29 13.69
N GLY A 75 -3.53 -15.84 12.99
CA GLY A 75 -4.93 -15.86 13.44
C GLY A 75 -5.92 -15.89 12.29
N ALA A 76 -7.17 -16.22 12.60
CA ALA A 76 -8.27 -16.28 11.65
C ALA A 76 -8.52 -14.90 11.02
N GLN A 77 -8.73 -14.87 9.71
CA GLN A 77 -9.21 -13.69 8.99
C GLN A 77 -10.70 -13.91 8.73
N ASN A 78 -11.54 -12.95 9.11
CA ASN A 78 -12.98 -13.02 8.83
C ASN A 78 -13.20 -12.74 7.33
N GLY A 79 -13.85 -13.69 6.64
CA GLY A 79 -14.21 -13.57 5.22
C GLY A 79 -13.51 -14.60 4.33
N SER A 80 -14.06 -14.82 3.14
CA SER A 80 -13.50 -15.69 2.08
C SER A 80 -12.91 -14.91 0.91
N GLU A 81 -12.74 -13.60 1.09
CA GLU A 81 -12.29 -12.72 0.02
C GLU A 81 -10.77 -12.71 -0.09
N LEU A 82 -10.28 -12.73 -1.32
CA LEU A 82 -8.86 -12.77 -1.64
C LEU A 82 -8.41 -11.40 -2.14
N TYR A 83 -7.30 -10.92 -1.60
CA TYR A 83 -6.77 -9.60 -1.94
C TYR A 83 -5.31 -9.70 -2.36
N SER A 84 -4.90 -8.79 -3.26
CA SER A 84 -3.50 -8.48 -3.51
C SER A 84 -3.25 -7.00 -3.23
N VAL A 85 -2.14 -6.72 -2.56
CA VAL A 85 -1.71 -5.36 -2.25
C VAL A 85 -0.45 -5.07 -3.04
N VAL A 86 -0.52 -4.15 -3.99
CA VAL A 86 0.64 -3.67 -4.72
C VAL A 86 1.34 -2.64 -3.84
N MET A 87 2.57 -2.95 -3.46
CA MET A 87 3.37 -2.13 -2.56
C MET A 87 4.59 -1.57 -3.28
N ALA A 88 4.94 -0.32 -2.98
CA ALA A 88 6.12 0.34 -3.51
C ALA A 88 6.85 1.15 -2.43
N ARG A 89 8.14 1.40 -2.64
CA ARG A 89 8.91 2.32 -1.79
C ARG A 89 8.54 3.78 -2.06
N LYS A 90 8.05 4.08 -3.26
CA LYS A 90 7.50 5.37 -3.64
C LYS A 90 5.98 5.34 -3.47
N LYS A 91 5.37 6.51 -3.28
CA LYS A 91 3.90 6.64 -3.15
C LYS A 91 3.14 6.34 -4.44
N GLN A 92 3.84 6.25 -5.57
CA GLN A 92 3.27 5.99 -6.89
C GLN A 92 4.23 5.08 -7.67
N LEU A 93 3.67 4.28 -8.56
CA LEU A 93 4.40 3.49 -9.54
C LEU A 93 4.04 3.95 -10.97
N PRO A 94 4.96 3.82 -11.92
CA PRO A 94 4.65 4.01 -13.34
C PRO A 94 3.54 3.07 -13.79
N HIS A 95 2.78 3.51 -14.79
CA HIS A 95 1.63 2.75 -15.28
C HIS A 95 2.03 1.39 -15.88
N GLU A 96 3.20 1.32 -16.52
CA GLU A 96 3.75 0.08 -17.08
C GLU A 96 4.07 -0.97 -16.01
N GLU A 97 4.60 -0.55 -14.85
CA GLU A 97 4.90 -1.46 -13.73
C GLU A 97 3.61 -2.04 -13.15
N ILE A 98 2.60 -1.19 -12.92
CA ILE A 98 1.28 -1.62 -12.45
C ILE A 98 0.65 -2.59 -13.45
N THR A 99 0.68 -2.26 -14.74
CA THR A 99 0.16 -3.14 -15.81
C THR A 99 0.87 -4.49 -15.82
N GLY A 100 2.18 -4.51 -15.58
CA GLY A 100 2.95 -5.74 -15.42
C GLY A 100 2.44 -6.62 -14.26
N VAL A 101 2.13 -6.00 -13.12
CA VAL A 101 1.56 -6.69 -11.95
C VAL A 101 0.18 -7.29 -12.27
N HIS A 102 -0.70 -6.53 -12.91
CA HIS A 102 -2.03 -7.05 -13.32
C HIS A 102 -1.92 -8.24 -14.26
N LYS A 103 -1.03 -8.18 -15.26
CA LYS A 103 -0.76 -9.31 -16.17
C LYS A 103 -0.23 -10.53 -15.41
N MET A 104 0.68 -10.31 -14.47
CA MET A 104 1.26 -11.35 -13.62
C MET A 104 0.20 -12.07 -12.76
N LEU A 105 -0.78 -11.32 -12.23
CA LEU A 105 -1.89 -11.85 -11.45
C LEU A 105 -2.86 -12.64 -12.33
N ALA A 106 -3.27 -12.07 -13.47
CA ALA A 106 -4.15 -12.74 -14.43
C ALA A 106 -3.55 -14.06 -14.94
N ALA A 107 -2.26 -14.09 -15.23
CA ALA A 107 -1.54 -15.30 -15.65
C ALA A 107 -1.55 -16.42 -14.58
N ARG A 108 -1.78 -16.07 -13.31
CA ARG A 108 -1.93 -17.02 -12.19
C ARG A 108 -3.38 -17.32 -11.84
N GLY A 109 -4.34 -16.89 -12.66
CA GLY A 109 -5.77 -17.14 -12.46
C GLY A 109 -6.45 -16.20 -11.45
N PHE A 110 -5.78 -15.15 -11.00
CA PHE A 110 -6.39 -14.16 -10.11
C PHE A 110 -7.25 -13.18 -10.94
N VAL A 111 -8.56 -13.39 -10.90
CA VAL A 111 -9.53 -12.54 -11.60
C VAL A 111 -9.82 -11.29 -10.76
N THR A 112 -9.45 -10.13 -11.29
CA THR A 112 -9.73 -8.83 -10.66
C THR A 112 -11.23 -8.57 -10.61
N TYR A 113 -11.73 -8.27 -9.42
CA TYR A 113 -13.13 -7.91 -9.17
C TYR A 113 -13.31 -6.42 -8.88
N SER A 114 -12.44 -5.86 -8.03
CA SER A 114 -12.43 -4.43 -7.73
C SER A 114 -10.99 -3.96 -7.49
N VAL A 115 -10.76 -2.68 -7.73
CA VAL A 115 -9.46 -2.04 -7.55
C VAL A 115 -9.64 -0.73 -6.79
N LYS A 116 -8.79 -0.52 -5.79
CA LYS A 116 -8.63 0.75 -5.08
C LYS A 116 -7.21 1.29 -5.34
N GLU A 117 -7.12 2.30 -6.20
CA GLU A 117 -5.90 3.07 -6.42
C GLU A 117 -5.72 4.07 -5.27
N ALA A 118 -4.57 4.04 -4.60
CA ALA A 118 -4.26 4.87 -3.45
C ALA A 118 -3.23 5.96 -3.79
N CYS A 119 -3.01 6.89 -2.86
CA CYS A 119 -2.00 7.94 -2.96
C CYS A 119 -2.24 9.02 -4.04
N ARG A 120 -3.48 9.17 -4.53
CA ARG A 120 -3.82 10.23 -5.47
C ARG A 120 -3.94 11.57 -4.74
N ASP A 121 -3.29 12.61 -5.25
CA ASP A 121 -3.30 13.97 -4.69
C ASP A 121 -2.64 14.13 -3.31
N SER A 122 -1.91 13.11 -2.83
CA SER A 122 -1.07 13.21 -1.64
C SER A 122 0.26 13.92 -1.98
N ALA A 123 0.15 15.10 -2.60
CA ALA A 123 1.20 16.09 -2.49
C ALA A 123 1.46 16.26 -0.99
N SER A 124 2.71 16.09 -0.58
CA SER A 124 3.12 16.51 0.76
C SER A 124 2.56 17.92 0.94
N ALA A 125 1.73 18.13 1.97
CA ALA A 125 1.42 19.47 2.41
C ALA A 125 2.77 20.06 2.86
N VAL A 126 3.51 20.62 1.91
CA VAL A 126 4.54 21.60 2.22
C VAL A 126 3.71 22.71 2.81
N PHE A 127 3.67 22.77 4.14
CA PHE A 127 3.33 24.01 4.81
C PHE A 127 4.31 25.02 4.24
N ALA A 128 3.88 25.78 3.23
CA ALA A 128 4.58 26.93 2.72
C ALA A 128 4.54 27.93 3.88
N GLY A 129 5.52 27.77 4.78
CA GLY A 129 5.72 28.62 5.92
C GLY A 129 5.95 30.03 5.41
N SER A 130 4.89 30.83 5.48
CA SER A 130 4.88 32.28 5.60
C SER A 130 5.86 33.04 4.72
N LEU A 131 5.43 33.36 3.49
CA LEU A 131 5.97 34.52 2.79
C LEU A 131 5.47 35.78 3.51
N LEU A 132 6.21 36.24 4.53
CA LEU A 132 6.02 37.57 5.09
C LEU A 132 6.42 38.59 4.02
N LEU A 133 5.43 39.10 3.29
CA LEU A 133 5.57 40.32 2.49
C LEU A 133 5.75 41.49 3.46
N VAL A 134 7.01 41.79 3.81
CA VAL A 134 7.37 43.08 4.40
C VAL A 134 7.50 44.08 3.25
N THR A 135 6.42 44.78 2.93
CA THR A 135 6.48 45.98 2.09
C THR A 135 6.65 47.20 2.99
N PHE A 136 7.89 47.59 3.28
CA PHE A 136 8.19 48.97 3.67
C PHE A 136 8.46 49.78 2.41
N VAL A 137 7.43 50.45 1.90
CA VAL A 137 7.62 51.54 0.95
C VAL A 137 8.08 52.74 1.77
N THR A 138 9.36 53.06 1.70
CA THR A 138 9.89 54.35 2.13
C THR A 138 9.52 55.39 1.08
N LEU A 139 8.63 56.34 1.42
CA LEU A 139 8.58 57.61 0.71
C LEU A 139 7.95 58.73 1.58
N LEU A 140 8.83 59.64 2.00
CA LEU A 140 8.65 61.10 2.15
C LEU A 140 7.47 61.63 3.00
N LEU A 141 7.80 62.06 4.22
CA LEU A 141 7.57 63.43 4.72
C LEU A 141 8.70 63.81 5.69
#